data_AF-A0A0U3NWD2-F1
#
_entry.id   AF-A0A0U3NWD2-F1
#
_cell.length_a   1.000
_cell.length_b   1.000
_cell.length_c   1.000
_cell.angle_alpha   90.00
_cell.angle_beta   90.00
_cell.angle_gamma   90.00
#
_symmetry.space_group_name_H-M   'P 1'
#
loop_
_entity.id
_entity.type
_entity.pdbx_description
1 polymer ?
#
loop_
_entity_poly.entity_id
_entity_poly.type
_entity_poly.pdbx_seq_one_letter_code
_entity_poly.pdbx_strand_id
1 'polypeptide(L)'
;MGGPGDPPEGTPEGGPGGGEDEYRSVVFDESFVRAARLQEYSAHERMTDHAPAVRRRPPLHRGLSRQALILVLLIAVAFGTAIYMGVRHPYQSSVARRPVEPLRMTVIPLTPQGKVPGKADAEYLYAHSPAAQFRVGAEGIPLPATRRTAHFSESQVVAALTTAKDYIVRSALYPEVIGSQDVRAVRVMLDGAQLDQFDQSFARPTADGRHQPTGWLVRFDQTRAELADRRIRVQGSMEATETDSATLEVTADHTFVYALKPTGSSAQAPASLFTVRREMHFRFDRDDLRLHQAQVVVSYVQAGPLSCAEDSTNHFHPLLAGQTARSGGPAGTDPYATGGATALCGTLAAGAQPKV
;
A
#
# COMPACT_ATOMS: atom_id res chain seq x y z
N MET A 1 -35.49 -1.25 49.50
CA MET A 1 -34.85 -1.69 50.75
C MET A 1 -34.12 -0.49 51.35
N GLY A 2 -34.55 -0.02 52.53
CA GLY A 2 -33.89 1.00 53.35
C GLY A 2 -34.31 2.46 53.15
N GLY A 3 -35.49 2.86 53.65
CA GLY A 3 -35.80 4.28 53.86
C GLY A 3 -35.04 4.83 55.09
N PRO A 4 -34.75 6.13 55.19
CA PRO A 4 -33.99 6.70 56.31
C PRO A 4 -34.77 6.50 57.62
N GLY A 5 -34.17 5.78 58.57
CA GLY A 5 -34.77 5.57 59.89
C GLY A 5 -34.80 6.88 60.69
N ASP A 6 -35.90 7.10 61.40
CA ASP A 6 -36.00 8.17 62.40
C ASP A 6 -34.96 7.95 63.52
N PRO A 7 -34.40 9.03 64.09
CA PRO A 7 -33.42 8.91 65.16
C PRO A 7 -34.06 8.28 66.41
N PRO A 8 -33.30 7.51 67.20
CA PRO A 8 -33.83 6.93 68.43
C PRO A 8 -34.22 8.04 69.42
N GLU A 9 -35.47 8.02 69.91
CA GLU A 9 -35.92 8.85 71.03
C GLU A 9 -35.25 8.32 72.32
N GLY A 10 -34.58 9.20 73.08
CA GLY A 10 -33.94 8.87 74.37
C GLY A 10 -34.96 8.38 75.41
N THR A 11 -34.63 7.87 76.60
CA THR A 11 -33.39 7.61 77.37
C THR A 11 -33.78 6.48 78.35
N PRO A 12 -32.92 5.53 78.74
CA PRO A 12 -33.32 4.48 79.69
C PRO A 12 -33.62 5.09 81.07
N GLU A 13 -34.77 4.79 81.66
CA GLU A 13 -35.14 5.25 83.00
C GLU A 13 -34.09 4.83 84.04
N GLY A 14 -33.29 5.78 84.51
CA GLY A 14 -32.40 5.65 85.65
C GLY A 14 -32.92 6.51 86.79
N GLY A 15 -33.43 5.86 87.85
CA GLY A 15 -33.86 6.49 89.10
C GLY A 15 -32.73 7.26 89.80
N PRO A 16 -33.08 8.14 90.77
CA PRO A 16 -32.21 9.23 91.19
C PRO A 16 -31.01 8.74 91.98
N GLY A 17 -29.82 8.88 91.40
CA GLY A 17 -28.57 8.58 92.10
C GLY A 17 -27.32 8.77 91.24
N GLY A 18 -26.79 10.00 91.22
CA GLY A 18 -25.36 10.30 91.20
C GLY A 18 -24.52 9.95 89.95
N GLY A 19 -23.88 11.00 89.39
CA GLY A 19 -22.47 10.94 89.01
C GLY A 19 -22.14 10.54 87.57
N GLU A 20 -21.93 11.57 86.74
CA GLU A 20 -20.92 11.64 85.66
C GLU A 20 -20.75 10.43 84.72
N ASP A 21 -21.69 10.18 83.78
CA ASP A 21 -21.38 9.42 82.54
C ASP A 21 -22.54 9.43 81.49
N GLU A 22 -23.25 10.55 81.31
CA GLU A 22 -24.47 10.59 80.46
C GLU A 22 -24.21 10.67 78.93
N TYR A 23 -22.99 11.00 78.49
CA TYR A 23 -22.71 11.30 77.07
C TYR A 23 -21.90 10.24 76.32
N ARG A 24 -21.58 9.09 76.95
CA ARG A 24 -20.71 8.08 76.34
C ARG A 24 -21.40 7.15 75.33
N SER A 25 -22.73 7.23 75.21
CA SER A 25 -23.54 6.36 74.36
C SER A 25 -24.07 7.01 73.07
N VAL A 26 -23.81 8.30 72.83
CA VAL A 26 -24.30 9.01 71.64
C VAL A 26 -23.23 9.01 70.55
N VAL A 27 -23.40 8.18 69.52
CA VAL A 27 -22.49 8.13 68.37
C VAL A 27 -22.98 9.11 67.30
N PHE A 28 -22.22 10.18 67.07
CA PHE A 28 -22.51 11.18 66.04
C PHE A 28 -22.05 10.71 64.66
N ASP A 29 -22.89 9.93 63.96
CA ASP A 29 -22.62 9.47 62.60
C ASP A 29 -23.14 10.44 61.52
N GLU A 30 -22.77 10.20 60.25
CA GLU A 30 -23.14 11.10 59.13
C GLU A 30 -24.67 11.14 58.90
N SER A 31 -25.39 10.08 59.28
CA SER A 31 -26.86 10.05 59.27
C SER A 31 -27.47 10.99 60.30
N PHE A 32 -26.94 11.01 61.53
CA PHE A 32 -27.37 11.92 62.59
C PHE A 32 -27.20 13.39 62.17
N VAL A 33 -26.03 13.73 61.59
CA VAL A 33 -25.75 15.09 61.11
C VAL A 33 -26.68 15.50 59.94
N ARG A 34 -27.07 14.55 59.08
CA ARG A 34 -28.00 14.82 57.97
C ARG A 34 -29.46 14.92 58.42
N ALA A 35 -29.84 14.22 59.49
CA ALA A 35 -31.20 14.26 60.05
C ALA A 35 -31.48 15.50 60.92
N ALA A 36 -30.42 16.21 61.35
CA ALA A 36 -30.54 17.45 62.11
C ALA A 36 -31.35 18.51 61.35
N ARG A 37 -32.50 18.90 61.92
CA ARG A 37 -33.44 19.88 61.34
C ARG A 37 -33.02 21.34 61.60
N LEU A 38 -32.01 21.52 62.43
CA LEU A 38 -31.54 22.80 62.96
C LEU A 38 -30.05 22.93 62.69
N GLN A 39 -29.63 24.13 62.28
CA GLN A 39 -28.22 24.47 62.03
C GLN A 39 -27.89 25.72 62.84
N GLU A 40 -26.82 25.66 63.64
CA GLU A 40 -26.31 26.82 64.37
C GLU A 40 -25.53 27.76 63.46
N TYR A 41 -25.60 29.05 63.76
CA TYR A 41 -24.83 30.08 63.06
C TYR A 41 -23.36 30.06 63.50
N SER A 42 -22.46 30.37 62.58
CA SER A 42 -21.03 30.46 62.89
C SER A 42 -20.75 31.67 63.80
N ALA A 43 -19.64 31.61 64.56
CA ALA A 43 -19.25 32.69 65.48
C ALA A 43 -19.11 34.06 64.78
N HIS A 44 -18.75 34.08 63.49
CA HIS A 44 -18.64 35.30 62.69
C HIS A 44 -20.01 35.89 62.32
N GLU A 45 -21.00 35.06 61.98
CA GLU A 45 -22.35 35.50 61.60
C GLU A 45 -23.14 36.06 62.80
N ARG A 46 -22.76 35.69 64.03
CA ARG A 46 -23.36 36.22 65.27
C ARG A 46 -22.83 37.59 65.70
N MET A 47 -21.72 38.06 65.12
CA MET A 47 -21.13 39.35 65.50
C MET A 47 -21.89 40.56 64.93
N THR A 48 -22.65 40.38 63.85
CA THR A 48 -23.29 41.48 63.12
C THR A 48 -24.75 41.72 63.47
N ASP A 49 -25.46 40.74 64.05
CA ASP A 49 -26.89 40.88 64.34
C ASP A 49 -27.29 40.03 65.56
N HIS A 50 -27.99 40.63 66.54
CA HIS A 50 -28.40 39.96 67.79
C HIS A 50 -29.66 39.11 67.58
N ALA A 51 -29.56 38.14 66.66
CA ALA A 51 -30.62 37.20 66.29
C ALA A 51 -30.42 35.82 66.95
N PRO A 52 -31.50 35.02 67.14
CA PRO A 52 -31.44 33.73 67.84
C PRO A 52 -30.46 32.74 67.20
N ALA A 53 -29.80 31.93 68.03
CA ALA A 53 -28.59 31.16 67.69
C ALA A 53 -28.76 30.04 66.64
N VAL A 54 -29.97 29.77 66.14
CA VAL A 54 -30.27 28.59 65.33
C VAL A 54 -31.26 28.91 64.20
N ARG A 55 -31.03 28.35 63.00
CA ARG A 55 -31.98 28.38 61.88
C ARG A 55 -32.41 26.99 61.41
N ARG A 56 -33.60 26.90 60.82
CA ARG A 56 -34.08 25.66 60.16
C ARG A 56 -33.38 25.44 58.82
N ARG A 57 -32.95 24.22 58.55
CA ARG A 57 -32.28 23.84 57.29
C ARG A 57 -33.33 23.60 56.18
N PRO A 58 -33.17 24.16 54.96
CA PRO A 58 -34.11 23.94 53.86
C PRO A 58 -33.96 22.51 53.27
N PRO A 59 -35.04 21.88 52.76
CA PRO A 59 -35.01 20.53 52.22
C PRO A 59 -34.23 20.46 50.90
N LEU A 60 -33.42 19.40 50.71
CA LEU A 60 -32.74 19.13 49.44
C LEU A 60 -33.76 18.69 48.38
N HIS A 61 -34.09 19.56 47.42
CA HIS A 61 -34.86 19.18 46.24
C HIS A 61 -33.99 18.37 45.27
N ARG A 62 -34.29 17.07 45.14
CA ARG A 62 -33.62 16.14 44.21
C ARG A 62 -34.46 16.00 42.94
N GLY A 63 -34.27 16.92 42.00
CA GLY A 63 -34.78 16.81 40.64
C GLY A 63 -33.69 17.22 39.67
N LEU A 64 -33.35 16.37 38.69
CA LEU A 64 -32.47 16.77 37.58
C LEU A 64 -33.11 17.99 36.91
N SER A 65 -32.47 19.15 37.02
CA SER A 65 -33.00 20.38 36.46
C SER A 65 -33.21 20.20 34.96
N ARG A 66 -34.29 20.75 34.39
CA ARG A 66 -34.54 20.73 32.94
C ARG A 66 -33.30 21.15 32.13
N GLN A 67 -32.44 22.00 32.70
CA GLN A 67 -31.17 22.44 32.13
C GLN A 67 -30.16 21.30 31.94
N ALA A 68 -30.04 20.38 32.90
CA ALA A 68 -29.15 19.22 32.77
C ALA A 68 -29.59 18.27 31.64
N LEU A 69 -30.91 18.12 31.48
CA LEU A 69 -31.50 17.27 30.44
C LEU A 69 -31.32 17.90 29.04
N ILE A 70 -31.47 19.22 28.93
CA ILE A 70 -31.17 19.99 27.72
C ILE A 70 -29.69 19.89 27.36
N LEU A 71 -28.79 19.98 28.35
CA LEU A 71 -27.34 19.87 28.12
C LEU A 71 -26.95 18.50 27.56
N VAL A 72 -27.50 17.42 28.14
CA VAL A 72 -27.25 16.05 27.63
C VAL A 72 -27.78 15.89 26.21
N LEU A 73 -28.96 16.45 25.91
CA LEU A 73 -29.53 16.41 24.57
C LEU A 73 -28.64 17.17 23.56
N LEU A 74 -28.11 18.33 23.93
CA LEU A 74 -27.18 19.10 23.09
C LEU A 74 -25.87 18.35 22.84
N ILE A 75 -25.32 17.69 23.85
CA ILE A 75 -24.12 16.85 23.69
C ILE A 75 -24.40 15.68 22.75
N ALA A 76 -25.54 15.00 22.90
CA ALA A 76 -25.94 13.89 22.03
C ALA A 76 -26.15 14.33 20.58
N VAL A 77 -26.77 15.50 20.36
CA VAL A 77 -26.93 16.09 19.02
C VAL A 77 -25.57 16.48 18.43
N ALA A 78 -24.69 17.11 19.20
CA ALA A 78 -23.35 17.48 18.73
C ALA A 78 -22.53 16.24 18.34
N PHE A 79 -22.56 15.19 19.15
CA PHE A 79 -21.91 13.92 18.84
C PHE A 79 -22.54 13.22 17.63
N GLY A 80 -23.88 13.19 17.55
CA GLY A 80 -24.60 12.65 16.40
C GLY A 80 -24.26 13.39 15.11
N THR A 81 -24.11 14.72 15.18
CA THR A 81 -23.72 15.57 14.04
C THR A 81 -22.25 15.35 13.67
N ALA A 82 -21.35 15.22 14.64
CA ALA A 82 -19.93 14.91 14.40
C ALA A 82 -19.76 13.52 13.79
N ILE A 83 -20.49 12.51 14.26
CA ILE A 83 -20.50 11.16 13.67
C ILE A 83 -21.12 11.21 12.28
N TYR A 84 -22.22 11.93 12.09
CA TYR A 84 -22.86 12.08 10.79
C TYR A 84 -21.95 12.80 9.78
N MET A 85 -21.23 13.85 10.17
CA MET A 85 -20.24 14.53 9.32
C MET A 85 -18.97 13.72 9.12
N GLY A 86 -18.55 12.92 10.12
CA GLY A 86 -17.41 11.99 9.99
C GLY A 86 -17.72 10.82 9.06
N VAL A 87 -18.99 10.37 9.01
CA VAL A 87 -19.46 9.30 8.12
C VAL A 87 -19.84 9.83 6.74
N ARG A 88 -20.41 11.04 6.65
CA ARG A 88 -20.68 11.75 5.39
C ARG A 88 -19.71 12.91 5.23
N HIS A 89 -18.57 12.67 4.60
CA HIS A 89 -17.62 13.71 4.20
C HIS A 89 -18.23 14.63 3.13
N PRO A 90 -18.65 15.87 3.40
CA PRO A 90 -19.27 16.74 2.39
C PRO A 90 -18.23 17.54 1.57
N TYR A 91 -16.93 17.30 1.79
CA TYR A 91 -15.83 18.00 1.10
C TYR A 91 -14.91 17.11 0.29
N GLN A 92 -15.20 15.80 0.19
CA GLN A 92 -14.77 15.10 -1.01
C GLN A 92 -15.76 15.50 -2.09
N SER A 93 -15.42 16.54 -2.84
CA SER A 93 -15.94 16.68 -4.19
C SER A 93 -15.74 15.32 -4.83
N SER A 94 -16.83 14.58 -5.01
CA SER A 94 -16.90 13.45 -5.90
C SER A 94 -16.70 14.00 -7.30
N VAL A 95 -15.49 14.47 -7.61
CA VAL A 95 -14.94 14.29 -8.94
C VAL A 95 -15.00 12.78 -9.07
N ALA A 96 -16.01 12.29 -9.79
CA ALA A 96 -16.19 10.87 -10.04
C ALA A 96 -14.80 10.30 -10.33
N ARG A 97 -14.28 9.47 -9.40
CA ARG A 97 -12.94 8.92 -9.51
C ARG A 97 -12.90 8.27 -10.87
N ARG A 98 -12.12 8.83 -11.81
CA ARG A 98 -12.12 8.34 -13.19
C ARG A 98 -11.80 6.85 -13.11
N PRO A 99 -12.51 5.98 -13.83
CA PRO A 99 -12.22 4.56 -13.83
C PRO A 99 -10.75 4.36 -14.17
N VAL A 100 -10.01 3.69 -13.28
CA VAL A 100 -8.63 3.30 -13.56
C VAL A 100 -8.66 2.28 -14.69
N GLU A 101 -7.89 2.53 -15.72
CA GLU A 101 -7.85 1.63 -16.87
C GLU A 101 -7.12 0.33 -16.50
N PRO A 102 -7.71 -0.84 -16.82
CA PRO A 102 -7.03 -2.11 -16.58
C PRO A 102 -5.87 -2.27 -17.56
N LEU A 103 -4.71 -2.73 -17.07
CA LEU A 103 -3.48 -2.92 -17.84
C LEU A 103 -3.75 -3.71 -19.12
N ARG A 104 -3.23 -3.21 -20.24
CA ARG A 104 -3.09 -3.93 -21.50
C ARG A 104 -1.63 -4.34 -21.66
N MET A 105 -1.39 -5.59 -22.01
CA MET A 105 -0.03 -6.11 -22.15
C MET A 105 0.17 -6.86 -23.45
N THR A 106 1.39 -6.77 -23.97
CA THR A 106 1.86 -7.56 -25.11
C THR A 106 3.22 -8.11 -24.75
N VAL A 107 3.38 -9.43 -24.82
CA VAL A 107 4.65 -10.11 -24.53
C VAL A 107 5.07 -10.84 -25.80
N ILE A 108 6.24 -10.51 -26.31
CA ILE A 108 6.80 -11.07 -27.54
C ILE A 108 8.09 -11.82 -27.22
N PRO A 109 8.06 -13.15 -27.22
CA PRO A 109 9.27 -13.95 -27.17
C PRO A 109 10.12 -13.72 -28.43
N LEU A 110 11.43 -13.57 -28.24
CA LEU A 110 12.42 -13.39 -29.30
C LEU A 110 13.27 -14.65 -29.44
N THR A 111 13.14 -15.33 -30.57
CA THR A 111 13.83 -16.58 -30.85
C THR A 111 15.19 -16.36 -31.53
N PRO A 112 16.29 -16.91 -30.98
CA PRO A 112 17.59 -16.85 -31.63
C PRO A 112 17.59 -17.68 -32.91
N GLN A 113 18.34 -17.23 -33.92
CA GLN A 113 18.48 -17.95 -35.18
C GLN A 113 19.42 -19.16 -35.11
N GLY A 114 20.16 -19.31 -34.02
CA GLY A 114 21.15 -20.36 -33.83
C GLY A 114 21.40 -20.67 -32.37
N LYS A 115 22.56 -21.27 -32.10
CA LYS A 115 23.00 -21.62 -30.75
C LYS A 115 23.20 -20.34 -29.93
N VAL A 116 22.62 -20.30 -28.73
CA VAL A 116 22.81 -19.18 -27.81
C VAL A 116 24.29 -19.10 -27.41
N PRO A 117 24.98 -17.98 -27.64
CA PRO A 117 26.37 -17.83 -27.26
C PRO A 117 26.51 -17.74 -25.74
N GLY A 118 27.62 -18.24 -25.22
CA GLY A 118 27.89 -18.20 -23.79
C GLY A 118 29.34 -18.41 -23.42
N LYS A 119 29.68 -17.93 -22.22
CA LYS A 119 31.03 -17.98 -21.64
C LYS A 119 30.92 -17.98 -20.12
N ALA A 120 31.91 -18.53 -19.43
CA ALA A 120 31.91 -18.56 -17.95
C ALA A 120 31.96 -17.15 -17.34
N ASP A 121 32.66 -16.21 -17.98
CA ASP A 121 32.76 -14.82 -17.52
C ASP A 121 31.61 -13.97 -18.08
N ALA A 122 30.69 -13.58 -17.18
CA ALA A 122 29.57 -12.70 -17.51
C ALA A 122 30.02 -11.29 -17.94
N GLU A 123 31.12 -10.77 -17.38
CA GLU A 123 31.62 -9.44 -17.73
C GLU A 123 32.12 -9.42 -19.18
N TYR A 124 32.82 -10.49 -19.60
CA TYR A 124 33.21 -10.67 -21.00
C TYR A 124 31.99 -10.62 -21.93
N LEU A 125 30.90 -11.31 -21.59
CA LEU A 125 29.69 -11.30 -22.40
C LEU A 125 29.10 -9.89 -22.52
N TYR A 126 28.99 -9.17 -21.41
CA TYR A 126 28.50 -7.78 -21.43
C TYR A 126 29.37 -6.90 -22.31
N ALA A 127 30.70 -6.93 -22.12
CA ALA A 127 31.66 -6.13 -22.87
C ALA A 127 31.67 -6.41 -24.39
N HIS A 128 31.28 -7.61 -24.81
CA HIS A 128 31.22 -8.00 -26.23
C HIS A 128 29.80 -8.03 -26.81
N SER A 129 28.89 -7.26 -26.21
CA SER A 129 27.49 -7.10 -26.64
C SER A 129 27.11 -5.62 -26.68
N PRO A 130 25.93 -5.27 -27.23
CA PRO A 130 25.40 -3.91 -27.09
C PRO A 130 25.25 -3.46 -25.62
N ALA A 131 25.21 -4.37 -24.65
CA ALA A 131 25.13 -4.01 -23.24
C ALA A 131 26.44 -3.41 -22.67
N ALA A 132 27.53 -3.33 -23.45
CA ALA A 132 28.80 -2.76 -23.01
C ALA A 132 28.68 -1.29 -22.56
N GLN A 133 27.80 -0.50 -23.19
CA GLN A 133 27.54 0.89 -22.80
C GLN A 133 26.46 1.06 -21.73
N PHE A 134 25.84 -0.03 -21.27
CA PHE A 134 24.72 0.04 -20.33
C PHE A 134 25.23 0.23 -18.90
N ARG A 135 24.48 0.99 -18.10
CA ARG A 135 24.78 1.20 -16.68
C ARG A 135 24.29 0.02 -15.85
N VAL A 136 24.75 -0.09 -14.61
CA VAL A 136 24.36 -1.18 -13.72
C VAL A 136 23.12 -0.79 -12.90
N GLY A 137 22.12 -1.68 -12.89
CA GLY A 137 20.94 -1.55 -12.06
C GLY A 137 20.19 -0.23 -12.23
N ALA A 138 19.80 0.39 -11.11
CA ALA A 138 18.99 1.61 -11.10
C ALA A 138 19.70 2.85 -11.67
N GLU A 139 21.02 2.81 -11.87
CA GLU A 139 21.77 3.88 -12.54
C GLU A 139 21.44 3.96 -14.02
N GLY A 140 20.98 2.86 -14.65
CA GLY A 140 20.51 2.84 -16.04
C GLY A 140 19.07 3.34 -16.23
N ILE A 141 18.46 3.86 -15.16
CA ILE A 141 17.11 4.42 -15.12
C ILE A 141 17.22 5.87 -14.61
N PRO A 142 17.85 6.79 -15.36
CA PRO A 142 17.99 8.18 -14.94
C PRO A 142 16.64 8.88 -14.96
N LEU A 143 16.41 9.76 -13.99
CA LEU A 143 15.26 10.68 -14.06
C LEU A 143 15.60 11.79 -15.07
N PRO A 144 14.67 12.16 -15.97
CA PRO A 144 14.89 13.27 -16.88
C PRO A 144 14.91 14.60 -16.11
N ALA A 145 15.42 15.66 -16.74
CA ALA A 145 15.20 17.00 -16.24
C ALA A 145 13.70 17.31 -16.22
N THR A 146 13.21 17.90 -15.14
CA THR A 146 11.78 18.16 -14.95
C THR A 146 11.48 19.64 -14.90
N ARG A 147 10.24 20.00 -15.21
CA ARG A 147 9.69 21.33 -15.06
C ARG A 147 8.22 21.21 -14.70
N ARG A 148 7.68 22.21 -14.02
CA ARG A 148 6.24 22.31 -13.80
C ARG A 148 5.48 22.31 -15.14
N THR A 149 4.27 21.78 -15.12
CA THR A 149 3.34 21.83 -16.26
C THR A 149 2.25 22.87 -15.99
N ALA A 150 1.17 22.84 -16.77
CA ALA A 150 0.05 23.78 -16.61
C ALA A 150 -0.68 23.56 -15.27
N HIS A 151 -0.94 22.29 -14.92
CA HIS A 151 -1.76 21.94 -13.75
C HIS A 151 -1.00 21.15 -12.67
N PHE A 152 0.26 20.78 -12.91
CA PHE A 152 1.10 20.08 -11.94
C PHE A 152 2.36 20.89 -11.57
N SER A 153 2.67 20.90 -10.28
CA SER A 153 3.92 21.47 -9.77
C SER A 153 5.12 20.61 -10.21
N GLU A 154 6.30 21.20 -10.21
CA GLU A 154 7.54 20.47 -10.47
C GLU A 154 7.71 19.28 -9.51
N SER A 155 7.39 19.47 -8.22
CA SER A 155 7.42 18.39 -7.23
C SER A 155 6.46 17.24 -7.54
N GLN A 156 5.30 17.51 -8.14
CA GLN A 156 4.36 16.48 -8.57
C GLN A 156 4.87 15.71 -9.79
N VAL A 157 5.51 16.40 -10.74
CA VAL A 157 6.17 15.76 -11.89
C VAL A 157 7.32 14.86 -11.42
N VAL A 158 8.14 15.34 -10.49
CA VAL A 158 9.22 14.54 -9.88
C VAL A 158 8.67 13.34 -9.12
N ALA A 159 7.57 13.49 -8.38
CA ALA A 159 6.91 12.37 -7.71
C ALA A 159 6.47 11.30 -8.72
N ALA A 160 5.79 11.66 -9.80
CA ALA A 160 5.36 10.73 -10.85
C ALA A 160 6.54 9.91 -11.42
N LEU A 161 7.61 10.61 -11.81
CA LEU A 161 8.81 9.99 -12.37
C LEU A 161 9.53 9.08 -11.36
N THR A 162 9.56 9.48 -10.09
CA THR A 162 10.16 8.68 -9.01
C THR A 162 9.34 7.43 -8.75
N THR A 163 8.01 7.52 -8.69
CA THR A 163 7.12 6.37 -8.52
C THR A 163 7.23 5.40 -9.71
N ALA A 164 7.27 5.90 -10.94
CA ALA A 164 7.49 5.07 -12.13
C ALA A 164 8.86 4.37 -12.08
N LYS A 165 9.94 5.11 -11.75
CA LYS A 165 11.28 4.54 -11.56
C LYS A 165 11.28 3.42 -10.51
N ASP A 166 10.66 3.64 -9.37
CA ASP A 166 10.61 2.64 -8.29
C ASP A 166 9.85 1.38 -8.74
N TYR A 167 8.73 1.54 -9.47
CA TYR A 167 8.03 0.42 -10.08
C TYR A 167 8.94 -0.36 -11.05
N ILE A 168 9.66 0.34 -11.93
CA ILE A 168 10.58 -0.27 -12.90
C ILE A 168 11.68 -1.07 -12.18
N VAL A 169 12.31 -0.47 -11.15
CA VAL A 169 13.36 -1.11 -10.35
C VAL A 169 12.81 -2.35 -9.66
N ARG A 170 11.67 -2.25 -8.98
CA ARG A 170 11.06 -3.38 -8.26
C ARG A 170 10.63 -4.48 -9.22
N SER A 171 10.06 -4.15 -10.37
CA SER A 171 9.53 -5.14 -11.31
C SER A 171 10.58 -5.81 -12.20
N ALA A 172 11.79 -5.25 -12.35
CA ALA A 172 12.80 -5.77 -13.28
C ALA A 172 14.21 -5.97 -12.70
N LEU A 173 14.53 -5.41 -11.53
CA LEU A 173 15.88 -5.46 -10.94
C LEU A 173 15.93 -6.08 -9.55
N TYR A 174 14.82 -6.12 -8.82
CA TYR A 174 14.79 -6.64 -7.46
C TYR A 174 15.07 -8.15 -7.43
N PRO A 175 16.12 -8.61 -6.71
CA PRO A 175 16.47 -10.03 -6.64
C PRO A 175 15.33 -10.92 -6.13
N GLU A 176 14.49 -10.41 -5.23
CA GLU A 176 13.35 -11.13 -4.66
C GLU A 176 12.23 -11.34 -5.70
N VAL A 177 12.09 -10.41 -6.63
CA VAL A 177 11.10 -10.50 -7.72
C VAL A 177 11.59 -11.46 -8.80
N ILE A 178 12.85 -11.30 -9.22
CA ILE A 178 13.47 -12.15 -10.24
C ILE A 178 13.67 -13.58 -9.72
N GLY A 179 14.09 -13.69 -8.45
CA GLY A 179 14.72 -14.87 -7.85
C GLY A 179 13.99 -15.48 -6.65
N SER A 180 12.91 -14.90 -6.11
CA SER A 180 12.15 -15.53 -5.01
C SER A 180 10.62 -15.54 -5.16
N GLN A 181 10.12 -15.33 -6.40
CA GLN A 181 8.68 -15.36 -6.72
C GLN A 181 7.84 -14.33 -5.94
N ASP A 182 8.47 -13.39 -5.23
CA ASP A 182 7.78 -12.43 -4.39
C ASP A 182 7.18 -11.31 -5.25
N VAL A 183 5.85 -11.31 -5.36
CA VAL A 183 5.12 -10.29 -6.12
C VAL A 183 4.76 -9.07 -5.28
N ARG A 184 4.89 -9.15 -3.95
CA ARG A 184 4.43 -8.11 -3.02
C ARG A 184 5.17 -6.80 -3.26
N ALA A 185 6.46 -6.86 -3.56
CA ALA A 185 7.29 -5.68 -3.83
C ALA A 185 6.73 -4.82 -4.98
N VAL A 186 6.09 -5.45 -5.96
CA VAL A 186 5.42 -4.77 -7.09
C VAL A 186 3.96 -4.48 -6.78
N ARG A 187 3.25 -5.42 -6.15
CA ARG A 187 1.83 -5.28 -5.79
C ARG A 187 1.54 -4.02 -4.98
N VAL A 188 2.39 -3.68 -4.00
CA VAL A 188 2.20 -2.50 -3.15
C VAL A 188 2.39 -1.17 -3.87
N MET A 189 3.01 -1.18 -5.05
CA MET A 189 3.24 0.01 -5.87
C MET A 189 2.05 0.30 -6.81
N LEU A 190 1.08 -0.60 -6.92
CA LEU A 190 -0.05 -0.44 -7.83
C LEU A 190 -1.19 0.32 -7.17
N ASP A 191 -1.93 1.08 -7.97
CA ASP A 191 -3.21 1.63 -7.56
C ASP A 191 -4.17 0.52 -7.12
N GLY A 192 -5.00 0.81 -6.12
CA GLY A 192 -5.93 -0.16 -5.52
C GLY A 192 -6.89 -0.79 -6.52
N ALA A 193 -7.30 -0.06 -7.57
CA ALA A 193 -8.21 -0.56 -8.59
C ALA A 193 -7.56 -1.57 -9.56
N GLN A 194 -6.22 -1.67 -9.62
CA GLN A 194 -5.52 -2.65 -10.46
C GLN A 194 -5.18 -3.94 -9.71
N LEU A 195 -5.41 -4.00 -8.39
CA LEU A 195 -5.01 -5.16 -7.57
C LEU A 195 -5.75 -6.44 -7.95
N ASP A 196 -7.03 -6.38 -8.31
CA ASP A 196 -7.80 -7.56 -8.72
C ASP A 196 -7.23 -8.19 -10.00
N GLN A 197 -6.93 -7.36 -11.01
CA GLN A 197 -6.29 -7.82 -12.25
C GLN A 197 -4.90 -8.39 -11.98
N PHE A 198 -4.11 -7.71 -11.15
CA PHE A 198 -2.78 -8.18 -10.76
C PHE A 198 -2.85 -9.55 -10.07
N ASP A 199 -3.69 -9.68 -9.04
CA ASP A 199 -3.84 -10.91 -8.27
C ASP A 199 -4.36 -12.07 -9.16
N GLN A 200 -5.31 -11.78 -10.06
CA GLN A 200 -5.79 -12.75 -11.05
C GLN A 200 -4.67 -13.22 -11.99
N SER A 201 -3.76 -12.32 -12.41
CA SER A 201 -2.64 -12.65 -13.29
C SER A 201 -1.75 -13.75 -12.70
N PHE A 202 -1.55 -13.76 -11.38
CA PHE A 202 -0.74 -14.79 -10.72
C PHE A 202 -1.55 -16.01 -10.28
N ALA A 203 -2.83 -15.84 -9.94
CA ALA A 203 -3.70 -16.94 -9.56
C ALA A 203 -4.06 -17.84 -10.74
N ARG A 204 -4.28 -17.25 -11.92
CA ARG A 204 -4.64 -17.94 -13.17
C ARG A 204 -3.98 -17.23 -14.36
N PRO A 205 -2.68 -17.45 -14.59
CA PRO A 205 -1.96 -16.82 -15.69
C PRO A 205 -2.59 -17.16 -17.06
N THR A 206 -2.90 -16.15 -17.87
CA THR A 206 -3.47 -16.33 -19.22
C THR A 206 -2.88 -15.33 -20.23
N ALA A 207 -2.61 -15.81 -21.45
CA ALA A 207 -2.12 -15.01 -22.58
C ALA A 207 -3.26 -14.24 -23.30
N ASP A 208 -4.09 -13.52 -22.54
CA ASP A 208 -5.23 -12.74 -23.04
C ASP A 208 -4.92 -11.24 -23.24
N GLY A 209 -3.65 -10.87 -23.10
CA GLY A 209 -3.23 -9.47 -23.15
C GLY A 209 -3.61 -8.66 -21.91
N ARG A 210 -3.99 -9.32 -20.80
CA ARG A 210 -4.33 -8.68 -19.52
C ARG A 210 -3.82 -9.40 -18.28
N HIS A 211 -3.62 -10.72 -18.33
CA HIS A 211 -3.34 -11.53 -17.14
C HIS A 211 -2.06 -12.36 -17.26
N GLN A 212 -1.04 -11.84 -17.95
CA GLN A 212 0.29 -12.44 -18.04
C GLN A 212 1.21 -11.85 -16.96
N PRO A 213 1.63 -12.62 -15.93
CA PRO A 213 2.65 -12.23 -14.98
C PRO A 213 3.90 -11.58 -15.58
N THR A 214 4.39 -12.09 -16.71
CA THR A 214 5.57 -11.56 -17.41
C THR A 214 5.35 -10.18 -18.04
N GLY A 215 4.09 -9.74 -18.18
CA GLY A 215 3.74 -8.36 -18.53
C GLY A 215 3.87 -7.38 -17.36
N TRP A 216 3.70 -7.84 -16.12
CA TRP A 216 3.82 -7.02 -14.92
C TRP A 216 5.28 -6.88 -14.46
N LEU A 217 6.02 -7.97 -14.46
CA LEU A 217 7.36 -8.03 -13.88
C LEU A 217 8.20 -9.16 -14.50
N VAL A 218 9.53 -9.02 -14.42
CA VAL A 218 10.46 -10.00 -15.00
C VAL A 218 10.64 -11.17 -14.04
N ARG A 219 10.29 -12.37 -14.49
CA ARG A 219 10.44 -13.62 -13.72
C ARG A 219 11.08 -14.67 -14.58
N PHE A 220 12.07 -15.36 -14.03
CA PHE A 220 12.64 -16.56 -14.62
C PHE A 220 12.10 -17.80 -13.92
N ASP A 221 12.00 -18.89 -14.68
CA ASP A 221 11.84 -20.22 -14.09
C ASP A 221 13.14 -20.63 -13.39
N GLN A 222 13.13 -20.49 -12.07
CA GLN A 222 14.28 -20.74 -11.20
C GLN A 222 14.67 -22.21 -11.11
N THR A 223 13.84 -23.13 -11.59
CA THR A 223 14.24 -24.54 -11.69
C THR A 223 15.21 -24.76 -12.85
N ARG A 224 15.28 -23.81 -13.80
CA ARG A 224 16.08 -23.90 -15.01
C ARG A 224 17.19 -22.86 -15.10
N ALA A 225 16.94 -21.63 -14.66
CA ALA A 225 17.91 -20.53 -14.79
C ALA A 225 18.05 -19.72 -13.49
N GLU A 226 19.29 -19.35 -13.18
CA GLU A 226 19.64 -18.41 -12.11
C GLU A 226 20.57 -17.30 -12.62
N LEU A 227 20.63 -16.19 -11.89
CA LEU A 227 21.55 -15.08 -12.21
C LEU A 227 23.00 -15.54 -12.02
N ALA A 228 23.78 -15.46 -13.10
CA ALA A 228 25.24 -15.63 -13.07
C ALA A 228 25.94 -14.37 -12.53
N ASP A 229 25.33 -13.20 -12.73
CA ASP A 229 25.78 -11.91 -12.19
C ASP A 229 24.57 -11.09 -11.74
N ARG A 230 24.67 -10.45 -10.56
CA ARG A 230 23.63 -9.57 -10.02
C ARG A 230 23.72 -8.14 -10.56
N ARG A 231 24.80 -7.78 -11.24
CA ARG A 231 25.04 -6.47 -11.88
C ARG A 231 24.33 -6.39 -13.23
N ILE A 232 23.00 -6.46 -13.18
CA ILE A 232 22.13 -6.37 -14.36
C ILE A 232 22.40 -5.07 -15.10
N ARG A 233 22.55 -5.15 -16.42
CA ARG A 233 22.82 -3.99 -17.28
C ARG A 233 21.51 -3.38 -17.75
N VAL A 234 21.41 -2.06 -17.66
CA VAL A 234 20.18 -1.31 -18.00
C VAL A 234 20.53 -0.06 -18.80
N GLN A 235 19.72 0.18 -19.82
CA GLN A 235 19.70 1.45 -20.54
C GLN A 235 18.26 1.79 -20.89
N GLY A 236 17.87 3.06 -20.70
CA GLY A 236 16.58 3.54 -21.11
C GLY A 236 16.37 5.00 -20.74
N SER A 237 15.15 5.45 -21.00
CA SER A 237 14.68 6.79 -20.65
C SER A 237 13.23 6.74 -20.23
N MET A 238 12.81 7.79 -19.52
CA MET A 238 11.41 8.06 -19.25
C MET A 238 11.14 9.55 -19.41
N GLU A 239 9.90 9.89 -19.69
CA GLU A 239 9.42 11.26 -19.78
C GLU A 239 8.05 11.39 -19.12
N ALA A 240 7.74 12.58 -18.64
CA ALA A 240 6.44 12.90 -18.06
C ALA A 240 5.71 13.93 -18.94
N THR A 241 4.45 13.66 -19.24
CA THR A 241 3.57 14.55 -19.99
C THR A 241 2.27 14.78 -19.22
N GLU A 242 1.72 15.98 -19.33
CA GLU A 242 0.38 16.27 -18.80
C GLU A 242 -0.63 16.04 -19.91
N THR A 243 -1.54 15.09 -19.72
CA THR A 243 -2.58 14.77 -20.71
C THR A 243 -3.85 15.58 -20.48
N ASP A 244 -4.19 15.84 -19.21
CA ASP A 244 -5.22 16.80 -18.80
C ASP A 244 -4.98 17.35 -17.38
N SER A 245 -5.86 18.25 -16.93
CA SER A 245 -5.74 18.96 -15.65
C SER A 245 -5.72 18.07 -14.39
N ALA A 246 -6.05 16.79 -14.55
CA ALA A 246 -6.10 15.80 -13.49
C ALA A 246 -5.16 14.60 -13.75
N THR A 247 -4.37 14.58 -14.83
CA THR A 247 -3.60 13.39 -15.20
C THR A 247 -2.21 13.72 -15.73
N LEU A 248 -1.20 13.14 -15.07
CA LEU A 248 0.15 13.00 -15.61
C LEU A 248 0.31 11.60 -16.19
N GLU A 249 0.95 11.51 -17.34
CA GLU A 249 1.40 10.27 -17.94
C GLU A 249 2.93 10.21 -17.87
N VAL A 250 3.47 9.03 -17.55
CA VAL A 250 4.90 8.75 -17.68
C VAL A 250 5.08 7.61 -18.67
N THR A 251 5.84 7.85 -19.72
CA THR A 251 6.24 6.82 -20.69
C THR A 251 7.68 6.44 -20.40
N ALA A 252 7.96 5.14 -20.30
CA ALA A 252 9.28 4.61 -19.99
C ALA A 252 9.66 3.48 -20.95
N ASP A 253 10.81 3.58 -21.61
CA ASP A 253 11.37 2.54 -22.48
C ASP A 253 12.75 2.14 -21.96
N HIS A 254 12.85 0.92 -21.44
CA HIS A 254 14.08 0.42 -20.83
C HIS A 254 14.41 -0.98 -21.34
N THR A 255 15.69 -1.20 -21.63
CA THR A 255 16.27 -2.51 -21.96
C THR A 255 17.12 -3.01 -20.80
N PHE A 256 16.81 -4.21 -20.32
CA PHE A 256 17.48 -4.93 -19.24
C PHE A 256 18.24 -6.12 -19.81
N VAL A 257 19.47 -6.35 -19.36
CA VAL A 257 20.30 -7.48 -19.81
C VAL A 257 20.83 -8.25 -18.60
N TYR A 258 20.38 -9.49 -18.48
CA TYR A 258 20.69 -10.42 -17.39
C TYR A 258 21.70 -11.45 -17.87
N ALA A 259 22.72 -11.73 -17.05
CA ALA A 259 23.57 -12.90 -17.27
C ALA A 259 22.96 -14.08 -16.53
N LEU A 260 22.62 -15.15 -17.26
CA LEU A 260 21.94 -16.33 -16.73
C LEU A 260 22.76 -17.59 -16.96
N LYS A 261 22.69 -18.52 -16.00
CA LYS A 261 23.29 -19.86 -16.10
C LYS A 261 22.30 -20.91 -15.57
N PRO A 262 22.54 -22.21 -15.81
CA PRO A 262 21.66 -23.25 -15.28
C PRO A 262 21.62 -23.22 -13.74
N THR A 263 20.44 -23.42 -13.16
CA THR A 263 20.26 -23.46 -11.70
C THR A 263 21.13 -24.55 -11.07
N GLY A 264 21.80 -24.23 -9.95
CA GLY A 264 22.62 -25.19 -9.21
C GLY A 264 23.91 -25.61 -9.93
N SER A 265 24.25 -24.97 -11.04
CA SER A 265 25.51 -25.22 -11.76
C SER A 265 26.71 -24.56 -11.06
N SER A 266 27.91 -25.06 -11.36
CA SER A 266 29.16 -24.52 -10.80
C SER A 266 29.36 -23.04 -11.16
N ALA A 267 30.26 -22.37 -10.44
CA ALA A 267 30.60 -20.97 -10.72
C ALA A 267 31.21 -20.77 -12.13
N GLN A 268 31.80 -21.82 -12.71
CA GLN A 268 32.43 -21.81 -14.04
C GLN A 268 31.50 -22.24 -15.16
N ALA A 269 30.24 -22.59 -14.86
CA ALA A 269 29.27 -22.93 -15.88
C ALA A 269 29.08 -21.75 -16.85
N PRO A 270 28.98 -22.01 -18.17
CA PRO A 270 28.85 -20.93 -19.14
C PRO A 270 27.52 -20.18 -18.90
N ALA A 271 27.64 -18.87 -18.73
CA ALA A 271 26.50 -17.96 -18.71
C ALA A 271 26.14 -17.54 -20.15
N SER A 272 24.92 -17.06 -20.32
CA SER A 272 24.41 -16.43 -21.54
C SER A 272 23.68 -15.14 -21.19
N LEU A 273 23.63 -14.18 -22.12
CA LEU A 273 22.85 -12.96 -21.91
C LEU A 273 21.39 -13.17 -22.30
N PHE A 274 20.49 -12.67 -21.46
CA PHE A 274 19.05 -12.58 -21.70
C PHE A 274 18.63 -11.11 -21.67
N THR A 275 17.96 -10.65 -22.71
CA THR A 275 17.56 -9.26 -22.90
C THR A 275 16.05 -9.12 -22.79
N VAL A 276 15.59 -8.10 -22.06
CA VAL A 276 14.18 -7.71 -21.96
C VAL A 276 14.08 -6.23 -22.27
N ARG A 277 13.38 -5.85 -23.34
CA ARG A 277 12.95 -4.47 -23.57
C ARG A 277 11.52 -4.32 -23.07
N ARG A 278 11.27 -3.28 -22.27
CA ARG A 278 9.95 -2.95 -21.74
C ARG A 278 9.63 -1.51 -22.06
N GLU A 279 8.55 -1.30 -22.80
CA GLU A 279 7.90 -0.01 -22.93
C GLU A 279 6.66 -0.01 -22.04
N MET A 280 6.57 0.95 -21.12
CA MET A 280 5.51 1.04 -20.13
C MET A 280 4.95 2.44 -20.08
N HIS A 281 3.63 2.51 -19.98
CA HIS A 281 2.91 3.77 -19.84
C HIS A 281 2.23 3.75 -18.47
N PHE A 282 2.48 4.79 -17.70
CA PHE A 282 1.94 4.98 -16.36
C PHE A 282 1.04 6.20 -16.34
N ARG A 283 -0.06 6.10 -15.60
CA ARG A 283 -0.97 7.21 -15.33
C ARG A 283 -0.90 7.56 -13.84
N PHE A 284 -0.95 8.85 -13.55
CA PHE A 284 -0.96 9.38 -12.18
C PHE A 284 -2.01 10.47 -12.04
N ASP A 285 -2.93 10.28 -11.10
CA ASP A 285 -3.71 11.35 -10.51
C ASP A 285 -3.09 11.85 -9.20
N ARG A 286 -3.75 12.80 -8.53
CA ARG A 286 -3.21 13.42 -7.31
C ARG A 286 -3.16 12.46 -6.12
N ASP A 287 -4.05 11.47 -6.07
CA ASP A 287 -4.04 10.43 -5.03
C ASP A 287 -2.89 9.45 -5.26
N ASP A 288 -2.66 9.01 -6.51
CA ASP A 288 -1.52 8.17 -6.89
C ASP A 288 -0.19 8.81 -6.45
N LEU A 289 -0.01 10.11 -6.77
CA LEU A 289 1.20 10.87 -6.40
C LEU A 289 1.37 10.98 -4.88
N ARG A 290 0.28 11.14 -4.13
CA ARG A 290 0.30 11.24 -2.67
C ARG A 290 0.61 9.90 -2.01
N LEU A 291 0.13 8.81 -2.60
CA LEU A 291 0.26 7.45 -2.08
C LEU A 291 1.50 6.71 -2.60
N HIS A 292 2.24 7.30 -3.54
CA HIS A 292 3.36 6.68 -4.24
C HIS A 292 2.94 5.37 -4.94
N GLN A 293 1.79 5.42 -5.59
CA GLN A 293 1.22 4.33 -6.36
C GLN A 293 1.22 4.67 -7.86
N ALA A 294 1.21 3.66 -8.71
CA ALA A 294 1.20 3.80 -10.15
C ALA A 294 0.02 3.04 -10.76
N GLN A 295 -0.64 3.66 -11.74
CA GLN A 295 -1.57 2.98 -12.63
C GLN A 295 -0.79 2.57 -13.88
N VAL A 296 -0.54 1.27 -14.09
CA VAL A 296 0.15 0.79 -15.29
C VAL A 296 -0.90 0.52 -16.36
N VAL A 297 -0.92 1.31 -17.43
CA VAL A 297 -1.97 1.22 -18.46
C VAL A 297 -1.53 0.40 -19.67
N VAL A 298 -0.25 0.47 -20.03
CA VAL A 298 0.36 -0.31 -21.12
C VAL A 298 1.66 -0.96 -20.65
N SER A 299 1.87 -2.23 -21.03
CA SER A 299 3.14 -2.93 -20.91
C SER A 299 3.44 -3.71 -22.18
N TYR A 300 4.43 -3.25 -22.94
CA TYR A 300 4.92 -3.92 -24.13
C TYR A 300 6.30 -4.51 -23.83
N VAL A 301 6.43 -5.84 -23.94
CA VAL A 301 7.61 -6.60 -23.54
C VAL A 301 8.15 -7.39 -24.72
N GLN A 302 9.43 -7.22 -25.00
CA GLN A 302 10.18 -8.08 -25.94
C GLN A 302 11.30 -8.76 -25.16
N ALA A 303 11.34 -10.10 -25.15
CA ALA A 303 12.26 -10.85 -24.30
C ALA A 303 12.93 -12.00 -25.06
N GLY A 304 14.24 -12.19 -24.91
CA GLY A 304 14.96 -13.32 -25.50
C GLY A 304 16.41 -13.42 -25.03
N PRO A 305 17.09 -14.56 -25.27
CA PRO A 305 16.67 -15.66 -26.15
C PRO A 305 15.59 -16.58 -25.54
N LEU A 306 14.48 -16.76 -26.25
CA LEU A 306 13.37 -17.66 -25.88
C LEU A 306 13.01 -18.61 -27.04
N SER A 307 12.32 -19.70 -26.73
CA SER A 307 11.70 -20.57 -27.74
C SER A 307 10.22 -20.21 -27.87
N CYS A 308 9.76 -19.75 -29.03
CA CYS A 308 8.34 -19.40 -29.24
C CYS A 308 7.37 -20.60 -29.13
N ALA A 309 7.88 -21.83 -29.17
CA ALA A 309 7.11 -23.04 -28.90
C ALA A 309 6.90 -23.31 -27.40
N GLU A 310 7.55 -22.57 -26.49
CA GLU A 310 7.33 -22.68 -25.05
C GLU A 310 6.45 -21.53 -24.54
N ASP A 311 5.61 -21.84 -23.55
CA ASP A 311 4.78 -20.84 -22.88
C ASP A 311 5.65 -19.85 -22.09
N SER A 312 5.41 -18.56 -22.26
CA SER A 312 6.07 -17.47 -21.53
C SER A 312 5.09 -16.61 -20.72
N THR A 313 3.87 -17.11 -20.51
CA THR A 313 2.78 -16.40 -19.82
C THR A 313 3.14 -16.12 -18.37
N ASN A 314 3.53 -17.15 -17.61
CA ASN A 314 3.79 -17.04 -16.17
C ASN A 314 5.26 -16.70 -15.85
N HIS A 315 6.19 -17.32 -16.56
CA HIS A 315 7.63 -17.15 -16.38
C HIS A 315 8.34 -17.15 -17.73
N PHE A 316 9.46 -16.46 -17.82
CA PHE A 316 10.38 -16.68 -18.91
C PHE A 316 11.13 -18.00 -18.73
N HIS A 317 11.32 -18.70 -19.84
CA HIS A 317 12.11 -19.93 -19.94
C HIS A 317 13.31 -19.68 -20.87
N PRO A 318 14.38 -19.05 -20.36
CA PRO A 318 15.52 -18.65 -21.16
C PRO A 318 16.17 -19.84 -21.85
N LEU A 319 16.51 -19.67 -23.13
CA LEU A 319 17.49 -20.55 -23.78
C LEU A 319 18.87 -20.14 -23.26
N LEU A 320 19.53 -21.07 -22.57
CA LEU A 320 20.83 -20.85 -21.96
C LEU A 320 21.98 -21.15 -22.93
N ALA A 321 23.19 -20.80 -22.51
CA ALA A 321 24.42 -21.02 -23.25
C ALA A 321 24.45 -22.41 -23.91
N GLY A 322 24.53 -22.40 -25.23
CA GLY A 322 24.64 -23.59 -26.05
C GLY A 322 23.32 -24.25 -26.46
N GLN A 323 22.18 -23.73 -26.02
CA GLN A 323 20.87 -24.21 -26.45
C GLN A 323 20.43 -23.56 -27.76
N THR A 324 19.48 -24.20 -28.44
CA THR A 324 18.81 -23.70 -29.66
C THR A 324 17.31 -23.70 -29.43
N ALA A 325 16.58 -22.80 -30.09
CA ALA A 325 15.12 -22.82 -30.01
C ALA A 325 14.54 -24.11 -30.58
N ARG A 326 13.43 -24.58 -30.00
CA ARG A 326 12.69 -25.72 -30.56
C ARG A 326 12.00 -25.28 -31.84
N SER A 327 11.80 -26.22 -32.76
CA SER A 327 10.93 -26.00 -33.91
C SER A 327 9.49 -25.78 -33.45
N GLY A 328 8.75 -24.95 -34.18
CA GLY A 328 7.37 -24.59 -33.87
C GLY A 328 7.20 -23.10 -33.63
N GLY A 329 5.94 -22.70 -33.53
CA GLY A 329 5.53 -21.34 -33.24
C GLY A 329 4.58 -21.31 -32.04
N PRO A 330 4.06 -20.13 -31.70
CA PRO A 330 3.05 -20.01 -30.68
C PRO A 330 1.79 -20.81 -31.05
N ALA A 331 0.94 -21.05 -30.04
CA ALA A 331 -0.36 -21.68 -30.26
C ALA A 331 -1.19 -20.91 -31.31
N GLY A 332 -1.99 -21.65 -32.08
CA GLY A 332 -2.89 -21.06 -33.07
C GLY A 332 -3.89 -20.10 -32.43
N THR A 333 -4.16 -18.98 -33.11
CA THR A 333 -5.20 -18.02 -32.70
C THR A 333 -6.51 -18.38 -33.40
N ASP A 334 -7.56 -18.64 -32.62
CA ASP A 334 -8.92 -18.84 -33.15
C ASP A 334 -9.60 -17.46 -33.33
N PRO A 335 -9.90 -17.03 -34.57
CA PRO A 335 -10.52 -15.73 -34.81
C PRO A 335 -11.98 -15.65 -34.34
N TYR A 336 -12.61 -16.78 -33.99
CA TYR A 336 -13.97 -16.82 -33.46
C TYR A 336 -14.02 -16.91 -31.93
N ALA A 337 -12.88 -17.19 -31.27
CA ALA A 337 -12.79 -17.17 -29.82
C ALA A 337 -12.79 -15.72 -29.29
N THR A 338 -13.61 -15.45 -28.28
CA THR A 338 -13.64 -14.15 -27.61
C THR A 338 -12.65 -14.12 -26.45
N GLY A 339 -11.82 -13.08 -26.38
CA GLY A 339 -10.97 -12.81 -25.20
C GLY A 339 -9.53 -13.32 -25.25
N GLY A 340 -9.03 -13.83 -26.38
CA GLY A 340 -7.60 -14.13 -26.56
C GLY A 340 -6.82 -12.97 -27.18
N ALA A 341 -5.56 -12.79 -26.80
CA ALA A 341 -4.63 -11.93 -27.56
C ALA A 341 -3.96 -12.76 -28.67
N THR A 342 -3.70 -12.14 -29.82
CA THR A 342 -2.94 -12.78 -30.89
C THR A 342 -1.55 -13.15 -30.39
N ALA A 343 -1.18 -14.42 -30.51
CA ALA A 343 0.12 -14.87 -30.08
C ALA A 343 1.20 -14.41 -31.08
N LEU A 344 2.21 -13.69 -30.58
CA LEU A 344 3.29 -13.11 -31.37
C LEU A 344 4.61 -13.83 -31.09
N CYS A 345 5.46 -13.90 -32.10
CA CYS A 345 6.82 -14.42 -31.99
C CYS A 345 7.74 -13.54 -32.83
N GLY A 346 8.84 -13.08 -32.23
CA GLY A 346 9.87 -12.29 -32.91
C GLY A 346 11.14 -13.10 -33.14
N THR A 347 11.97 -12.63 -34.07
CA THR A 347 13.34 -13.14 -34.24
C THR A 347 14.31 -12.26 -33.45
N LEU A 348 15.15 -12.88 -32.62
CA LEU A 348 16.25 -12.20 -31.95
C LEU A 348 17.37 -11.93 -32.96
N ALA A 349 17.68 -10.66 -33.17
CA ALA A 349 18.75 -10.25 -34.08
C ALA A 349 20.11 -10.79 -33.62
N ALA A 350 20.92 -11.31 -34.56
CA ALA A 350 22.28 -11.77 -34.25
C ALA A 350 23.16 -10.65 -33.64
N GLY A 351 22.98 -9.39 -34.08
CA GLY A 351 23.68 -8.24 -33.53
C GLY A 351 23.29 -7.85 -32.09
N ALA A 352 22.18 -8.39 -31.56
CA ALA A 352 21.79 -8.20 -30.17
C ALA A 352 22.46 -9.21 -29.21
N GLN A 353 23.14 -10.23 -29.75
CA GLN A 353 23.80 -11.28 -28.97
C GLN A 353 25.30 -10.95 -28.76
N PRO A 354 25.92 -11.45 -27.68
CA PRO A 354 27.34 -11.26 -27.45
C PRO A 354 28.18 -11.98 -28.52
N LYS A 355 29.31 -11.37 -28.90
CA LYS A 355 30.31 -11.95 -29.78
C LYS A 355 31.33 -12.71 -28.93
N VAL A 356 31.25 -14.05 -28.93
CA VAL A 356 32.10 -14.95 -28.14
C VAL A 356 33.09 -15.74 -28.96
#